data_AF-A0A183Q712-F1
#
_entry.id   AF-A0A183Q712-F1
#
_cell.length_a   1.000
_cell.length_b   1.000
_cell.length_c   1.000
_cell.angle_alpha   90.00
_cell.angle_beta   90.00
_cell.angle_gamma   90.00
#
_symmetry.space_group_name_H-M   'P 1'
#
loop_
_entity.id
_entity.type
_entity.pdbx_description
1 polymer ?
#
loop_
_entity_poly.entity_id
_entity_poly.type
_entity_poly.pdbx_seq_one_letter_code
_entity_poly.pdbx_strand_id
1 'polypeptide(L)'
;IIAVISVFFIVLSILCFCLKTSSNLRIPLLYNDSNQLLTNYETSLSYTPYSTLSSSSSSSSSPSSSSMYSDIHTHHNTHSISSSSSSSSFNLDPSWTIRKRMIKSHILFSYIECISNGWFTFEIIIRFIVTPCKLEFIKSPINIIDLLALLSFYVDLILTKIMSNEANYEALEFFSIIRIMRLFKLTRHIAGLKILIHTFRASLKELVLLVFFLMVFIVIFAALMYYAERFQYNPQNDFVSIPVGLWWAIVTMTTVGYGDQVPKTYLGNSILLLL
;
A
#
# COMPACT_ATOMS: atom_id res chain seq x y z
N ILE A 1 -8.57 -34.85 -7.78
CA ILE A 1 -8.52 -34.63 -6.31
C ILE A 1 -7.51 -33.51 -5.97
N ILE A 2 -6.20 -33.79 -5.79
CA ILE A 2 -5.20 -32.80 -5.29
C ILE A 2 -5.30 -31.41 -5.95
N ALA A 3 -5.35 -31.33 -7.28
CA ALA A 3 -5.45 -30.06 -8.00
C ALA A 3 -6.72 -29.23 -7.67
N VAL A 4 -7.85 -29.88 -7.39
CA VAL A 4 -9.11 -29.22 -6.99
C VAL A 4 -8.98 -28.65 -5.58
N ILE A 5 -8.37 -29.40 -4.67
CA ILE A 5 -8.09 -28.96 -3.29
C ILE A 5 -7.12 -27.77 -3.29
N SER A 6 -6.07 -27.80 -4.11
CA SER A 6 -5.17 -26.66 -4.29
C SER A 6 -5.88 -25.42 -4.84
N VAL A 7 -6.75 -25.55 -5.85
CA VAL A 7 -7.55 -24.41 -6.37
C VAL A 7 -8.47 -23.87 -5.28
N PHE A 8 -9.13 -24.73 -4.51
CA PHE A 8 -9.97 -24.31 -3.38
C PHE A 8 -9.17 -23.49 -2.34
N PHE A 9 -8.00 -23.96 -1.89
CA PHE A 9 -7.17 -23.20 -0.94
C PHE A 9 -6.59 -21.90 -1.52
N ILE A 10 -6.31 -21.84 -2.83
CA ILE A 10 -5.91 -20.59 -3.50
C ILE A 10 -7.06 -19.59 -3.47
N VAL A 11 -8.25 -19.97 -3.94
CA VAL A 11 -9.45 -19.09 -3.93
C VAL A 11 -9.80 -18.66 -2.51
N LEU A 12 -9.84 -19.60 -1.55
CA LEU A 12 -10.16 -19.31 -0.15
C LEU A 12 -9.16 -18.35 0.51
N SER A 13 -7.86 -18.49 0.23
CA SER A 13 -6.85 -17.56 0.78
C SER A 13 -6.87 -16.18 0.12
N ILE A 14 -7.21 -16.09 -1.17
CA ILE A 14 -7.44 -14.80 -1.84
C ILE A 14 -8.69 -14.11 -1.29
N LEU A 15 -9.81 -14.83 -1.12
CA LEU A 15 -11.02 -14.30 -0.51
C LEU A 15 -10.75 -13.81 0.93
N CYS A 16 -9.98 -14.55 1.73
CA CYS A 16 -9.58 -14.10 3.06
C CYS A 16 -8.71 -12.83 3.01
N PHE A 17 -7.80 -12.70 2.03
CA PHE A 17 -7.03 -11.47 1.85
C PHE A 17 -7.93 -10.27 1.49
N CYS A 18 -8.83 -10.41 0.51
CA CYS A 18 -9.77 -9.35 0.14
C CYS A 18 -10.70 -8.96 1.31
N LEU A 19 -11.21 -9.93 2.07
CA LEU A 19 -12.05 -9.69 3.25
C LEU A 19 -11.27 -9.07 4.42
N LYS A 20 -9.98 -9.39 4.57
CA LYS A 20 -9.06 -8.79 5.56
C LYS A 20 -8.79 -7.30 5.27
N THR A 21 -8.77 -6.91 3.99
CA THR A 21 -8.63 -5.51 3.55
C THR A 21 -9.95 -4.72 3.63
N SER A 22 -11.11 -5.39 3.61
CA SER A 22 -12.43 -4.76 3.67
C SER A 22 -12.62 -3.89 4.93
N SER A 23 -13.10 -2.66 4.75
CA SER A 23 -13.34 -1.71 5.84
C SER A 23 -14.38 -2.18 6.87
N ASN A 24 -15.36 -3.00 6.46
CA ASN A 24 -16.49 -3.40 7.28
C ASN A 24 -16.22 -4.61 8.21
N LEU A 25 -15.13 -5.36 8.01
CA LEU A 25 -14.77 -6.55 8.80
C LEU A 25 -13.64 -6.28 9.81
N ARG A 26 -13.52 -5.01 10.22
CA ARG A 26 -12.39 -4.47 10.97
C ARG A 26 -12.83 -3.95 12.34
N ILE A 27 -12.80 -4.85 13.32
CA ILE A 27 -13.15 -4.54 14.72
C ILE A 27 -12.15 -3.51 15.28
N PRO A 28 -12.62 -2.37 15.83
CA PRO A 28 -11.76 -1.46 16.56
C PRO A 28 -11.48 -2.03 17.97
N LEU A 29 -10.24 -2.45 18.24
CA LEU A 29 -9.81 -2.68 19.61
C LEU A 29 -9.39 -1.33 20.22
N LEU A 30 -10.04 -0.97 21.33
CA LEU A 30 -9.69 0.19 22.14
C LEU A 30 -8.62 -0.23 23.15
N TYR A 31 -7.41 0.28 22.99
CA TYR A 31 -6.38 0.18 24.04
C TYR A 31 -6.54 1.35 25.02
N ASN A 32 -6.25 1.11 26.29
CA ASN A 32 -6.36 2.11 27.35
C ASN A 32 -4.99 2.35 28.01
N ASP A 33 -4.40 3.52 27.75
CA ASP A 33 -3.03 3.85 28.14
C ASP A 33 -2.81 3.97 29.66
N SER A 34 -3.90 4.12 30.45
CA SER A 34 -3.84 4.20 31.93
C SER A 34 -3.09 3.03 32.56
N ASN A 35 -3.18 1.84 31.96
CA ASN A 35 -2.55 0.62 32.49
C ASN A 35 -1.01 0.66 32.40
N GLN A 36 -0.43 1.39 31.43
CA GLN A 36 1.03 1.53 31.32
C GLN A 36 1.59 2.58 32.29
N LEU A 37 0.86 3.67 32.54
CA LEU A 37 1.28 4.68 33.51
C LEU A 37 1.41 4.09 34.92
N LEU A 38 0.47 3.21 35.30
CA LEU A 38 0.45 2.56 36.61
C LEU A 38 1.65 1.62 36.81
N THR A 39 2.04 0.83 35.80
CA THR A 39 3.23 -0.06 35.87
C THR A 39 4.55 0.73 35.92
N ASN A 40 4.65 1.83 35.18
CA ASN A 40 5.84 2.68 35.21
C ASN A 40 6.00 3.39 36.58
N TYR A 41 4.90 3.79 37.22
CA TYR A 41 4.93 4.38 38.56
C TYR A 41 5.48 3.40 39.60
N GLU A 42 4.95 2.17 39.67
CA GLU A 42 5.48 1.14 40.59
C GLU A 42 6.96 0.82 40.33
N THR A 43 7.37 0.76 39.06
CA THR A 43 8.78 0.52 38.70
C THR A 43 9.69 1.65 39.19
N SER A 44 9.24 2.91 39.12
CA SER A 44 10.03 4.10 39.47
C SER A 44 10.34 4.28 40.96
N LEU A 45 9.63 3.57 41.85
CA LEU A 45 9.81 3.63 43.31
C LEU A 45 10.88 2.66 43.84
N SER A 46 11.60 1.97 42.95
CA SER A 46 12.71 1.08 43.29
C SER A 46 13.96 1.40 42.44
N TYR A 47 15.15 1.17 43.01
CA TYR A 47 16.49 1.47 42.47
C TYR A 47 16.92 2.95 42.39
N THR A 48 17.72 3.35 43.40
CA THR A 48 18.81 4.34 43.23
C THR A 48 20.09 3.88 43.93
N PRO A 49 21.22 3.76 43.20
CA PRO A 49 22.57 3.71 43.78
C PRO A 49 23.40 4.97 43.42
N TYR A 50 24.42 5.26 44.23
CA TYR A 50 25.19 6.53 44.19
C TYR A 50 26.48 6.47 43.34
N SER A 51 26.81 7.58 42.66
CA SER A 51 28.20 7.99 42.28
C SER A 51 28.22 9.44 41.71
N THR A 52 28.65 10.47 42.45
CA THR A 52 30.04 11.03 42.61
C THR A 52 30.57 11.99 41.52
N LEU A 53 30.08 13.24 41.58
CA LEU A 53 30.81 14.54 41.60
C LEU A 53 32.19 14.73 40.89
N SER A 54 32.27 15.69 39.96
CA SER A 54 33.37 16.68 39.73
C SER A 54 33.02 17.58 38.50
N SER A 55 32.80 18.90 38.58
CA SER A 55 33.76 20.05 38.68
C SER A 55 34.77 20.13 37.51
N SER A 56 34.97 21.25 36.77
CA SER A 56 34.68 22.68 37.04
C SER A 56 34.69 23.63 35.79
N SER A 57 34.07 24.83 35.92
CA SER A 57 34.44 26.15 35.30
C SER A 57 34.65 26.29 33.76
N SER A 58 33.81 27.03 33.00
CA SER A 58 33.89 28.50 32.66
C SER A 58 34.33 28.76 31.19
N SER A 59 33.91 29.77 30.40
CA SER A 59 32.98 30.92 30.56
C SER A 59 32.53 31.57 29.21
N SER A 60 31.47 32.41 29.28
CA SER A 60 31.23 33.69 28.53
C SER A 60 30.93 33.80 27.01
N SER A 61 29.80 34.48 26.73
CA SER A 61 29.49 35.52 25.69
C SER A 61 29.11 35.20 24.22
N SER A 62 28.11 35.96 23.75
CA SER A 62 27.42 36.00 22.43
C SER A 62 27.84 37.30 21.62
N PRO A 63 27.13 37.88 20.61
CA PRO A 63 25.87 37.53 19.89
C PRO A 63 25.82 37.80 18.33
N SER A 64 24.62 37.62 17.73
CA SER A 64 24.13 38.18 16.43
C SER A 64 24.63 37.54 15.10
N SER A 65 23.96 37.65 13.92
CA SER A 65 22.87 38.56 13.48
C SER A 65 21.93 38.03 12.36
N SER A 66 20.64 38.44 12.41
CA SER A 66 19.70 38.82 11.29
C SER A 66 19.55 38.01 9.97
N SER A 67 18.36 37.43 9.74
CA SER A 67 17.42 37.62 8.59
C SER A 67 16.34 36.52 8.59
N MET A 68 15.02 36.73 8.66
CA MET A 68 14.07 37.59 7.92
C MET A 68 13.51 36.93 6.62
N TYR A 69 12.40 36.21 6.76
CA TYR A 69 11.41 35.92 5.69
C TYR A 69 10.03 35.67 6.33
N SER A 70 8.93 35.88 5.57
CA SER A 70 7.57 36.06 6.13
C SER A 70 6.46 35.38 5.31
N ASP A 71 5.53 34.70 6.00
CA ASP A 71 4.10 34.49 5.68
C ASP A 71 3.73 33.81 4.31
N ILE A 72 2.51 33.36 3.99
CA ILE A 72 1.16 33.38 4.60
C ILE A 72 0.36 32.16 4.02
N HIS A 73 -0.72 31.57 4.56
CA HIS A 73 -1.14 31.22 5.94
C HIS A 73 -2.41 30.31 5.85
N THR A 74 -2.52 29.20 6.63
CA THR A 74 -3.81 28.45 6.76
C THR A 74 -4.10 27.99 8.19
N HIS A 75 -5.32 28.28 8.64
CA HIS A 75 -5.73 28.26 10.05
C HIS A 75 -6.12 26.87 10.58
N HIS A 76 -5.96 26.71 11.91
CA HIS A 76 -7.08 26.24 12.72
C HIS A 76 -7.14 27.03 14.04
N ASN A 77 -8.28 27.69 14.31
CA ASN A 77 -8.46 28.52 15.50
C ASN A 77 -8.86 27.67 16.72
N THR A 78 -8.23 27.93 17.87
CA THR A 78 -8.84 27.73 19.20
C THR A 78 -8.46 28.94 20.06
N HIS A 79 -9.42 29.53 20.77
CA HIS A 79 -9.20 30.75 21.56
C HIS A 79 -8.32 30.49 22.80
N SER A 80 -7.44 31.43 23.12
CA SER A 80 -6.84 31.60 24.43
C SER A 80 -6.96 33.07 24.89
N ILE A 81 -7.41 33.27 26.12
CA ILE A 81 -7.42 34.58 26.80
C ILE A 81 -6.33 34.55 27.87
N SER A 82 -5.68 35.69 28.10
CA SER A 82 -4.37 35.77 28.74
C SER A 82 -4.38 35.79 30.27
N SER A 83 -3.33 35.16 30.82
CA SER A 83 -2.59 35.57 32.03
C SER A 83 -3.33 35.73 33.37
N SER A 84 -3.01 34.83 34.31
CA SER A 84 -2.32 35.23 35.56
C SER A 84 -1.58 34.03 36.15
N SER A 85 -0.61 34.29 37.04
CA SER A 85 0.37 33.29 37.50
C SER A 85 0.30 33.05 39.00
N SER A 86 0.07 31.80 39.43
CA SER A 86 0.33 31.35 40.79
C SER A 86 0.56 29.83 40.82
N SER A 87 1.40 29.38 41.76
CA SER A 87 1.91 28.01 41.86
C SER A 87 1.22 27.20 42.95
N SER A 88 0.64 26.04 42.62
CA SER A 88 0.54 24.87 43.51
C SER A 88 -0.11 23.66 42.81
N SER A 89 0.07 22.47 43.40
CA SER A 89 -0.71 21.24 43.18
C SER A 89 -0.74 20.66 41.76
N PHE A 90 0.15 19.69 41.51
CA PHE A 90 0.06 18.75 40.39
C PHE A 90 -1.12 17.79 40.62
N ASN A 91 -2.34 18.21 40.26
CA ASN A 91 -3.49 17.31 40.21
C ASN A 91 -3.33 16.36 39.02
N LEU A 92 -3.11 15.08 39.31
CA LEU A 92 -3.14 13.99 38.33
C LEU A 92 -4.59 13.66 37.98
N ASP A 93 -5.24 14.52 37.20
CA ASP A 93 -6.50 14.17 36.54
C ASP A 93 -6.25 12.93 35.66
N PRO A 94 -6.97 11.81 35.87
CA PRO A 94 -6.79 10.59 35.08
C PRO A 94 -7.43 10.81 33.70
N SER A 95 -6.72 11.49 32.80
CA SER A 95 -7.17 11.68 31.42
C SER A 95 -7.18 10.33 30.69
N TRP A 96 -8.37 9.78 30.46
CA TRP A 96 -8.56 8.50 29.77
C TRP A 96 -8.30 8.64 28.26
N THR A 97 -7.02 8.69 27.87
CA THR A 97 -6.62 8.83 26.46
C THR A 97 -6.77 7.52 25.69
N ILE A 98 -7.95 7.28 25.11
CA ILE A 98 -8.19 6.16 24.19
C ILE A 98 -7.58 6.52 22.81
N ARG A 99 -6.24 6.56 22.71
CA ARG A 99 -5.56 7.09 21.51
C ARG A 99 -5.19 6.05 20.45
N LYS A 100 -5.31 4.74 20.75
CA LYS A 100 -4.84 3.68 19.84
C LYS A 100 -5.97 2.78 19.33
N ARG A 101 -6.49 3.10 18.14
CA ARG A 101 -7.41 2.24 17.37
C ARG A 101 -6.62 1.12 16.70
N MET A 102 -6.25 0.07 17.44
CA MET A 102 -5.62 -1.10 16.84
C MET A 102 -6.67 -1.93 16.09
N ILE A 103 -6.64 -1.83 14.77
CA ILE A 103 -7.58 -2.54 13.90
C ILE A 103 -7.08 -3.97 13.69
N LYS A 104 -7.68 -4.94 14.38
CA LYS A 104 -7.27 -6.35 14.30
C LYS A 104 -8.26 -7.15 13.45
N SER A 105 -7.75 -7.81 12.41
CA SER A 105 -8.52 -8.76 11.60
C SER A 105 -9.01 -9.93 12.46
N HIS A 106 -10.20 -10.48 12.14
CA HIS A 106 -10.71 -11.66 12.83
C HIS A 106 -9.71 -12.84 12.81
N ILE A 107 -9.54 -13.51 13.95
CA ILE A 107 -8.60 -14.63 14.13
C ILE A 107 -8.81 -15.78 13.11
N LEU A 108 -10.05 -15.94 12.63
CA LEU A 108 -10.45 -16.90 11.61
C LEU A 108 -9.70 -16.70 10.27
N PHE A 109 -9.41 -15.46 9.87
CA PHE A 109 -8.62 -15.21 8.66
C PHE A 109 -7.17 -15.69 8.81
N SER A 110 -6.57 -15.53 9.99
CA SER A 110 -5.22 -16.02 10.30
C SER A 110 -5.15 -17.54 10.31
N TYR A 111 -6.18 -18.22 10.83
CA TYR A 111 -6.27 -19.69 10.77
C TYR A 111 -6.39 -20.20 9.33
N ILE A 112 -7.29 -19.62 8.53
CA ILE A 112 -7.47 -20.03 7.13
C ILE A 112 -6.20 -19.79 6.32
N GLU A 113 -5.52 -18.65 6.51
CA GLU A 113 -4.23 -18.39 5.85
C GLU A 113 -3.16 -19.42 6.26
N CYS A 114 -3.04 -19.73 7.56
CA CYS A 114 -2.11 -20.75 8.05
C CYS A 114 -2.37 -22.13 7.41
N ILE A 115 -3.63 -22.57 7.34
CA ILE A 115 -4.03 -23.85 6.74
C ILE A 115 -3.72 -23.87 5.23
N SER A 116 -4.11 -22.82 4.49
CA SER A 116 -3.85 -22.71 3.05
C SER A 116 -2.35 -22.71 2.74
N ASN A 117 -1.55 -22.00 3.53
CA ASN A 117 -0.10 -21.95 3.35
C ASN A 117 0.55 -23.30 3.70
N GLY A 118 0.09 -23.98 4.76
CA GLY A 118 0.50 -25.35 5.09
C GLY A 118 0.23 -26.34 3.94
N TRP A 119 -0.92 -26.24 3.29
CA TRP A 119 -1.22 -27.01 2.07
C TRP A 119 -0.25 -26.69 0.92
N PHE A 120 0.11 -25.42 0.71
CA PHE A 120 1.07 -25.03 -0.32
C PHE A 120 2.48 -25.54 -0.03
N THR A 121 2.93 -25.49 1.23
CA THR A 121 4.20 -26.08 1.68
C THR A 121 4.24 -27.57 1.40
N PHE A 122 3.19 -28.31 1.77
CA PHE A 122 3.06 -29.74 1.50
C PHE A 122 3.08 -30.05 -0.01
N GLU A 123 2.33 -29.30 -0.80
CA GLU A 123 2.24 -29.46 -2.27
C GLU A 123 3.59 -29.22 -2.98
N ILE A 124 4.43 -28.32 -2.46
CA ILE A 124 5.77 -28.05 -2.98
C ILE A 124 6.77 -29.12 -2.51
N ILE A 125 6.75 -29.50 -1.23
CA ILE A 125 7.62 -30.54 -0.67
C ILE A 125 7.41 -31.88 -1.38
N ILE A 126 6.16 -32.34 -1.56
CA ILE A 126 5.90 -33.62 -2.21
C ILE A 126 6.35 -33.62 -3.68
N ARG A 127 6.20 -32.50 -4.40
CA ARG A 127 6.73 -32.33 -5.76
C ARG A 127 8.25 -32.36 -5.80
N PHE A 128 8.92 -31.72 -4.85
CA PHE A 128 10.38 -31.67 -4.75
C PHE A 128 10.99 -33.04 -4.42
N ILE A 129 10.31 -33.85 -3.61
CA ILE A 129 10.71 -35.24 -3.30
C ILE A 129 10.53 -36.16 -4.51
N VAL A 130 9.41 -36.02 -5.24
CA VAL A 130 9.07 -36.89 -6.39
C VAL A 130 9.87 -36.54 -7.66
N THR A 131 10.42 -35.33 -7.77
CA THR A 131 11.16 -34.91 -8.98
C THR A 131 12.63 -35.35 -8.94
N PRO A 132 13.14 -36.12 -9.92
CA PRO A 132 14.54 -36.58 -9.90
C PRO A 132 15.56 -35.44 -10.06
N CYS A 133 15.30 -34.48 -10.95
CA CYS A 133 16.22 -33.38 -11.27
C CYS A 133 15.90 -32.10 -10.47
N LYS A 134 16.42 -32.01 -9.24
CA LYS A 134 16.12 -30.90 -8.29
C LYS A 134 16.45 -29.50 -8.80
N LEU A 135 17.53 -29.32 -9.56
CA LEU A 135 17.91 -28.01 -10.13
C LEU A 135 16.98 -27.56 -11.27
N GLU A 136 16.59 -28.50 -12.13
CA GLU A 136 15.61 -28.26 -13.20
C GLU A 136 14.22 -27.94 -12.62
N PHE A 137 13.84 -28.65 -11.55
CA PHE A 137 12.62 -28.34 -10.79
C PHE A 137 12.60 -26.87 -10.32
N ILE A 138 13.67 -26.39 -9.68
CA ILE A 138 13.74 -25.01 -9.17
C ILE A 138 13.77 -23.99 -10.32
N LYS A 139 14.42 -24.30 -11.45
CA LYS A 139 14.54 -23.40 -12.60
C LYS A 139 13.27 -23.29 -13.47
N SER A 140 12.31 -24.21 -13.31
CA SER A 140 11.06 -24.18 -14.07
C SER A 140 10.16 -23.00 -13.67
N PRO A 141 9.68 -22.16 -14.61
CA PRO A 141 8.97 -20.91 -14.28
C PRO A 141 7.67 -21.12 -13.49
N ILE A 142 6.98 -22.24 -13.71
CA ILE A 142 5.75 -22.57 -12.96
C ILE A 142 6.10 -22.91 -11.49
N ASN A 143 7.26 -23.55 -11.25
CA ASN A 143 7.74 -23.85 -9.90
C ASN A 143 8.32 -22.62 -9.19
N ILE A 144 8.90 -21.66 -9.92
CA ILE A 144 9.27 -20.34 -9.39
C ILE A 144 8.02 -19.59 -8.89
N ILE A 145 6.90 -19.65 -9.62
CA ILE A 145 5.62 -19.07 -9.18
C ILE A 145 5.09 -19.75 -7.90
N ASP A 146 5.11 -21.08 -7.82
CA ASP A 146 4.75 -21.80 -6.59
C ASP A 146 5.64 -21.40 -5.41
N LEU A 147 6.96 -21.30 -5.62
CA LEU A 147 7.93 -20.90 -4.59
C LEU A 147 7.73 -19.45 -4.13
N LEU A 148 7.44 -18.52 -5.05
CA LEU A 148 7.18 -17.11 -4.73
C LEU A 148 5.86 -16.94 -3.95
N ALA A 149 4.83 -17.70 -4.31
CA ALA A 149 3.57 -17.78 -3.56
C ALA A 149 3.77 -18.29 -2.12
N LEU A 150 4.68 -19.24 -1.92
CA LEU A 150 5.08 -19.73 -0.60
C LEU A 150 5.92 -18.69 0.17
N LEU A 151 6.90 -18.08 -0.49
CA LEU A 151 7.80 -17.08 0.09
C LEU A 151 7.03 -15.88 0.67
N SER A 152 5.92 -15.47 0.02
CA SER A 152 5.04 -14.41 0.52
C SER A 152 4.62 -14.58 1.98
N PHE A 153 4.38 -15.81 2.44
CA PHE A 153 3.97 -16.09 3.81
C PHE A 153 5.16 -16.03 4.79
N TYR A 154 6.31 -16.54 4.38
CA TYR A 154 7.52 -16.46 5.20
C TYR A 154 7.98 -15.01 5.36
N VAL A 155 7.89 -14.17 4.32
CA VAL A 155 8.11 -12.72 4.42
C VAL A 155 7.17 -12.11 5.46
N ASP A 156 5.86 -12.39 5.38
CA ASP A 156 4.86 -11.86 6.32
C ASP A 156 5.14 -12.23 7.79
N LEU A 157 5.48 -13.51 8.05
CA LEU A 157 5.85 -14.00 9.38
C LEU A 157 7.15 -13.37 9.90
N ILE A 158 8.20 -13.32 9.06
CA ILE A 158 9.50 -12.76 9.43
C ILE A 158 9.36 -11.27 9.72
N LEU A 159 8.66 -10.55 8.85
CA LEU A 159 8.47 -9.11 8.97
C LEU A 159 7.61 -8.77 10.21
N THR A 160 6.53 -9.51 10.48
CA THR A 160 5.74 -9.37 11.72
C THR A 160 6.55 -9.67 12.98
N LYS A 161 7.53 -10.58 12.91
CA LYS A 161 8.38 -10.95 14.06
C LYS A 161 9.52 -9.98 14.32
N ILE A 162 10.08 -9.36 13.28
CA ILE A 162 11.20 -8.41 13.38
C ILE A 162 10.68 -6.97 13.61
N MET A 163 9.61 -6.58 12.91
CA MET A 163 9.04 -5.23 12.94
C MET A 163 7.94 -5.11 14.00
N SER A 164 8.21 -5.59 15.21
CA SER A 164 7.36 -5.39 16.39
C SER A 164 7.40 -3.95 16.92
N ASN A 165 8.32 -3.12 16.41
CA ASN A 165 8.45 -1.70 16.73
C ASN A 165 7.57 -0.84 15.81
N GLU A 166 6.87 0.14 16.38
CA GLU A 166 5.64 0.72 15.79
C GLU A 166 5.84 1.49 14.47
N ALA A 167 7.06 1.98 14.22
CA ALA A 167 7.37 2.87 13.09
C ALA A 167 7.25 2.24 11.69
N ASN A 168 7.03 0.93 11.56
CA ASN A 168 7.15 0.20 10.29
C ASN A 168 5.83 -0.34 9.70
N TYR A 169 4.65 0.03 10.26
CA TYR A 169 3.37 -0.56 9.85
C TYR A 169 3.05 -0.43 8.35
N GLU A 170 3.35 0.72 7.74
CA GLU A 170 3.12 0.98 6.31
C GLU A 170 3.92 0.02 5.41
N ALA A 171 5.14 -0.35 5.82
CA ALA A 171 5.93 -1.35 5.11
C ALA A 171 5.29 -2.74 5.18
N LEU A 172 4.65 -3.11 6.30
CA LEU A 172 3.91 -4.38 6.43
C LEU A 172 2.74 -4.47 5.45
N GLU A 173 2.05 -3.34 5.26
CA GLU A 173 0.92 -3.23 4.31
C GLU A 173 1.40 -3.31 2.86
N PHE A 174 2.50 -2.63 2.51
CA PHE A 174 3.11 -2.76 1.18
C PHE A 174 3.58 -4.19 0.89
N PHE A 175 4.36 -4.81 1.78
CA PHE A 175 4.82 -6.20 1.58
C PHE A 175 3.67 -7.22 1.58
N SER A 176 2.52 -6.90 2.16
CA SER A 176 1.32 -7.73 2.06
C SER A 176 0.76 -7.81 0.64
N ILE A 177 1.11 -6.94 -0.30
CA ILE A 177 0.70 -7.09 -1.72
C ILE A 177 1.30 -8.34 -2.38
N ILE A 178 2.45 -8.83 -1.89
CA ILE A 178 3.08 -10.07 -2.38
C ILE A 178 2.15 -11.28 -2.17
N ARG A 179 1.21 -11.19 -1.21
CA ARG A 179 0.20 -12.23 -0.97
C ARG A 179 -0.67 -12.49 -2.21
N ILE A 180 -0.83 -11.51 -3.11
CA ILE A 180 -1.57 -11.63 -4.38
C ILE A 180 -0.83 -12.58 -5.35
N MET A 181 0.49 -12.74 -5.25
CA MET A 181 1.26 -13.63 -6.14
C MET A 181 0.79 -15.09 -6.08
N ARG A 182 0.12 -15.51 -5.00
CA ARG A 182 -0.51 -16.84 -4.90
C ARG A 182 -1.61 -17.08 -5.94
N LEU A 183 -2.21 -16.02 -6.50
CA LEU A 183 -3.17 -16.11 -7.61
C LEU A 183 -2.53 -16.71 -8.86
N PHE A 184 -1.26 -16.37 -9.17
CA PHE A 184 -0.57 -16.93 -10.33
C PHE A 184 -0.37 -18.45 -10.25
N LYS A 185 -0.45 -19.06 -9.06
CA LYS A 185 -0.46 -20.53 -8.91
C LYS A 185 -1.66 -21.19 -9.61
N LEU A 186 -2.77 -20.47 -9.81
CA LEU A 186 -3.91 -20.94 -10.62
C LEU A 186 -3.50 -21.29 -12.06
N THR A 187 -2.47 -20.65 -12.64
CA THR A 187 -1.96 -20.96 -13.99
C THR A 187 -1.47 -22.41 -14.12
N ARG A 188 -1.03 -23.04 -13.02
CA ARG A 188 -0.66 -24.46 -12.99
C ARG A 188 -1.87 -25.38 -13.18
N HIS A 189 -3.01 -25.00 -12.62
CA HIS A 189 -4.21 -25.83 -12.50
C HIS A 189 -5.24 -25.58 -13.62
N ILE A 190 -5.39 -24.33 -14.08
CA ILE A 190 -6.35 -23.94 -15.13
C ILE A 190 -5.67 -24.07 -16.49
N ALA A 191 -6.04 -25.10 -17.27
CA ALA A 191 -5.50 -25.33 -18.61
C ALA A 191 -5.70 -24.12 -19.56
N GLY A 192 -6.86 -23.46 -19.47
CA GLY A 192 -7.16 -22.26 -20.25
C GLY A 192 -6.16 -21.10 -20.07
N LEU A 193 -5.61 -20.92 -18.86
CA LEU A 193 -4.57 -19.90 -18.64
C LEU A 193 -3.27 -20.24 -19.35
N LYS A 194 -2.90 -21.53 -19.44
CA LYS A 194 -1.71 -21.95 -20.20
C LYS A 194 -1.92 -21.75 -21.70
N ILE A 195 -3.10 -22.08 -22.21
CA ILE A 195 -3.47 -21.86 -23.61
C ILE A 195 -3.40 -20.36 -23.93
N LEU A 196 -4.02 -19.51 -23.10
CA LEU A 196 -3.96 -18.05 -23.24
C LEU A 196 -2.52 -17.52 -23.25
N ILE A 197 -1.64 -18.00 -22.34
CA ILE A 197 -0.22 -17.64 -22.31
C ILE A 197 0.51 -18.08 -23.59
N HIS A 198 0.19 -19.25 -24.15
CA HIS A 198 0.77 -19.71 -25.41
C HIS A 198 0.29 -18.89 -26.62
N THR A 199 -1.02 -18.60 -26.72
CA THR A 199 -1.58 -17.73 -27.76
C THR A 199 -1.02 -16.31 -27.68
N PHE A 200 -0.99 -15.72 -26.48
CA PHE A 200 -0.39 -14.41 -26.24
C PHE A 200 1.10 -14.39 -26.61
N ARG A 201 1.85 -15.46 -26.32
CA ARG A 201 3.26 -15.59 -26.69
C ARG A 201 3.47 -15.76 -28.21
N ALA A 202 2.52 -16.32 -28.94
CA ALA A 202 2.56 -16.38 -30.40
C ALA A 202 2.33 -14.97 -31.00
N SER A 203 1.23 -14.32 -30.64
CA SER A 203 0.86 -12.97 -31.13
C SER A 203 1.63 -11.82 -30.46
N LEU A 204 2.60 -12.10 -29.58
CA LEU A 204 3.31 -11.07 -28.79
C LEU A 204 3.98 -10.01 -29.67
N LYS A 205 4.50 -10.40 -30.84
CA LYS A 205 5.13 -9.47 -31.80
C LYS A 205 4.12 -8.49 -32.41
N GLU A 206 2.95 -9.01 -32.79
CA GLU A 206 1.85 -8.24 -33.38
C GLU A 206 1.23 -7.32 -32.33
N LEU A 207 1.03 -7.82 -31.11
CA LEU A 207 0.48 -7.06 -29.99
C LEU A 207 1.42 -5.92 -29.55
N VAL A 208 2.73 -6.15 -29.47
CA VAL A 208 3.70 -5.09 -29.15
C VAL A 208 3.71 -4.00 -30.23
N LEU A 209 3.58 -4.38 -31.51
CA LEU A 209 3.46 -3.43 -32.61
C LEU A 209 2.14 -2.62 -32.53
N LEU A 210 1.03 -3.27 -32.22
CA LEU A 210 -0.27 -2.62 -32.00
C LEU A 210 -0.22 -1.63 -30.83
N VAL A 211 0.34 -2.03 -29.69
CA VAL A 211 0.49 -1.16 -28.51
C VAL A 211 1.43 0.01 -28.80
N PHE A 212 2.48 -0.19 -29.61
CA PHE A 212 3.35 0.91 -30.04
C PHE A 212 2.58 1.95 -30.86
N PHE A 213 1.81 1.55 -31.87
CA PHE A 213 0.98 2.49 -32.64
C PHE A 213 -0.11 3.15 -31.78
N LEU A 214 -0.75 2.41 -30.88
CA LEU A 214 -1.74 2.94 -29.95
C LEU A 214 -1.14 4.03 -29.05
N MET A 215 0.07 3.83 -28.53
CA MET A 215 0.78 4.84 -27.70
C MET A 215 1.16 6.08 -28.51
N VAL A 216 1.59 5.94 -29.76
CA VAL A 216 1.84 7.08 -30.67
C VAL A 216 0.55 7.89 -30.89
N PHE A 217 -0.58 7.22 -31.16
CA PHE A 217 -1.85 7.91 -31.31
C PHE A 217 -2.32 8.57 -30.01
N ILE A 218 -2.25 7.89 -28.85
CA ILE A 218 -2.60 8.46 -27.54
C ILE A 218 -1.86 9.79 -27.29
N VAL A 219 -0.56 9.86 -27.58
CA VAL A 219 0.23 11.09 -27.42
C VAL A 219 -0.19 12.17 -28.42
N ILE A 220 -0.43 11.82 -29.69
CA ILE A 220 -0.90 12.76 -30.72
C ILE A 220 -2.26 13.34 -30.35
N PHE A 221 -3.23 12.51 -29.98
CA PHE A 221 -4.59 12.96 -29.66
C PHE A 221 -4.68 13.72 -28.33
N ALA A 222 -3.88 13.35 -27.32
CA ALA A 222 -3.76 14.14 -26.10
C ALA A 222 -3.20 15.55 -26.37
N ALA A 223 -2.20 15.67 -27.24
CA ALA A 223 -1.64 16.96 -27.64
C ALA A 223 -2.65 17.78 -28.48
N LEU A 224 -3.30 17.16 -29.48
CA LEU A 224 -4.33 17.81 -30.29
C LEU A 224 -5.49 18.32 -29.42
N MET A 225 -5.98 17.52 -28.47
CA MET A 225 -7.06 17.90 -27.57
C MET A 225 -6.66 19.08 -26.67
N TYR A 226 -5.47 19.03 -26.07
CA TYR A 226 -4.90 20.11 -25.26
C TYR A 226 -4.79 21.44 -26.03
N TYR A 227 -4.40 21.41 -27.31
CA TYR A 227 -4.37 22.62 -28.15
C TYR A 227 -5.77 23.07 -28.60
N ALA A 228 -6.68 22.15 -28.90
CA ALA A 228 -8.05 22.45 -29.32
C ALA A 228 -8.86 23.15 -28.21
N GLU A 229 -8.82 22.62 -26.98
CA GLU A 229 -9.48 23.23 -25.81
C GLU A 229 -8.85 24.57 -25.38
N ARG A 230 -7.67 24.91 -25.90
CA ARG A 230 -7.00 26.21 -25.71
C ARG A 230 -7.21 27.18 -26.88
N PHE A 231 -7.81 26.74 -27.98
CA PHE A 231 -8.07 27.58 -29.17
C PHE A 231 -9.25 28.54 -28.97
N GLN A 232 -10.23 28.15 -28.14
CA GLN A 232 -11.38 28.98 -27.76
C GLN A 232 -11.35 29.22 -26.24
N TYR A 233 -11.81 30.39 -25.79
CA TYR A 233 -11.88 30.69 -24.36
C TYR A 233 -12.90 29.78 -23.66
N ASN A 234 -12.40 28.81 -22.90
CA ASN A 234 -13.17 27.90 -22.05
C ASN A 234 -12.79 28.12 -20.57
N PRO A 235 -13.65 28.75 -19.74
CA PRO A 235 -13.36 28.99 -18.32
C PRO A 235 -13.46 27.73 -17.44
N GLN A 236 -13.92 26.59 -17.98
CA GLN A 236 -13.87 25.27 -17.33
C GLN A 236 -13.17 24.26 -18.25
N ASN A 237 -11.90 24.52 -18.55
CA ASN A 237 -11.06 23.62 -19.32
C ASN A 237 -10.43 22.55 -18.41
N ASP A 238 -10.80 21.29 -18.63
CA ASP A 238 -10.30 20.14 -17.86
C ASP A 238 -8.89 19.71 -18.32
N PHE A 239 -8.51 20.07 -19.56
CA PHE A 239 -7.26 19.72 -20.23
C PHE A 239 -6.13 20.70 -19.86
N VAL A 240 -5.86 20.83 -18.56
CA VAL A 240 -4.88 21.78 -18.01
C VAL A 240 -3.47 21.56 -18.56
N SER A 241 -3.07 20.30 -18.79
CA SER A 241 -1.76 19.93 -19.36
C SER A 241 -1.85 18.66 -20.23
N ILE A 242 -0.86 18.44 -21.11
CA ILE A 242 -0.83 17.26 -22.01
C ILE A 242 -0.86 15.94 -21.22
N PRO A 243 -0.16 15.75 -20.08
CA PRO A 243 -0.30 14.54 -19.27
C PRO A 243 -1.70 14.28 -18.72
N VAL A 244 -2.52 15.31 -18.48
CA VAL A 244 -3.95 15.15 -18.15
C VAL A 244 -4.71 14.67 -19.38
N GLY A 245 -4.45 15.26 -20.55
CA GLY A 245 -4.98 14.80 -21.83
C GLY A 245 -4.61 13.36 -22.20
N LEU A 246 -3.48 12.82 -21.71
CA LEU A 246 -3.11 11.40 -21.91
C LEU A 246 -4.08 10.46 -21.19
N TRP A 247 -4.55 10.80 -19.99
CA TRP A 247 -5.55 10.00 -19.26
C TRP A 247 -6.86 9.91 -20.05
N TRP A 248 -7.40 11.07 -20.46
CA TRP A 248 -8.56 11.13 -21.35
C TRP A 248 -8.35 10.33 -22.65
N ALA A 249 -7.21 10.51 -23.33
CA ALA A 249 -6.93 9.83 -24.59
C ALA A 249 -6.86 8.31 -24.42
N ILE A 250 -6.32 7.80 -23.31
CA ILE A 250 -6.35 6.37 -22.96
C ILE A 250 -7.80 5.89 -22.75
N VAL A 251 -8.59 6.62 -21.95
CA VAL A 251 -9.97 6.26 -21.59
C VAL A 251 -10.90 6.27 -22.80
N THR A 252 -10.71 7.20 -23.73
CA THR A 252 -11.47 7.27 -25.00
C THR A 252 -11.02 6.20 -25.99
N MET A 253 -9.71 6.07 -26.26
CA MET A 253 -9.19 5.04 -27.20
C MET A 253 -9.49 3.59 -26.77
N THR A 254 -9.61 3.34 -25.46
CA THR A 254 -9.99 2.01 -24.94
C THR A 254 -11.50 1.81 -24.85
N THR A 255 -12.31 2.76 -25.35
CA THR A 255 -13.79 2.77 -25.32
C THR A 255 -14.40 2.69 -23.92
N VAL A 256 -13.63 3.07 -22.88
CA VAL A 256 -14.06 3.03 -21.48
C VAL A 256 -14.94 4.24 -21.13
N GLY A 257 -14.60 5.42 -21.64
CA GLY A 257 -15.49 6.59 -21.66
C GLY A 257 -16.05 7.03 -20.30
N TYR A 258 -15.23 7.14 -19.26
CA TYR A 258 -15.67 7.50 -17.89
C TYR A 258 -16.45 8.83 -17.79
N GLY A 259 -16.21 9.78 -18.69
CA GLY A 259 -16.90 11.08 -18.71
C GLY A 259 -16.43 12.07 -17.63
N ASP A 260 -15.32 11.77 -16.95
CA ASP A 260 -14.66 12.64 -15.97
C ASP A 260 -13.94 13.84 -16.60
N GLN A 261 -13.54 13.71 -17.87
CA GLN A 261 -12.97 14.76 -18.70
C GLN A 261 -13.64 14.70 -20.09
N VAL A 262 -14.16 15.82 -20.57
CA VAL A 262 -14.86 15.90 -21.86
C VAL A 262 -14.55 17.25 -22.52
N PRO A 263 -14.24 17.30 -23.84
CA PRO A 263 -14.12 18.56 -24.55
C PRO A 263 -15.40 19.39 -24.49
N LYS A 264 -15.23 20.71 -24.56
CA LYS A 264 -16.31 21.72 -24.47
C LYS A 264 -16.22 22.72 -25.64
N THR A 265 -15.14 22.71 -26.39
CA THR A 265 -14.94 23.45 -27.64
C THR A 265 -15.39 22.65 -28.86
N TYR A 266 -15.75 23.35 -29.95
CA TYR A 266 -16.14 22.72 -31.21
C TYR A 266 -15.01 21.89 -31.86
N LEU A 267 -13.76 22.33 -31.70
CA LEU A 267 -12.58 21.59 -32.17
C LEU A 267 -12.33 20.33 -31.32
N GLY A 268 -12.42 20.43 -29.99
CA GLY A 268 -12.34 19.27 -29.10
C GLY A 268 -13.44 18.24 -29.42
N ASN A 269 -14.68 18.68 -29.59
CA ASN A 269 -15.78 17.78 -29.97
C ASN A 269 -15.58 17.12 -31.34
N SER A 270 -14.94 17.83 -32.28
CA SER A 270 -14.59 17.27 -33.60
C SER A 270 -13.45 16.24 -33.52
N ILE A 271 -12.51 16.40 -32.58
CA ILE A 271 -11.45 15.41 -32.30
C ILE A 271 -12.03 14.19 -31.58
N LEU A 272 -12.95 14.38 -30.62
CA LEU A 272 -13.67 13.30 -29.93
C LEU A 272 -14.51 12.45 -30.90
N LEU A 273 -15.10 13.06 -31.94
CA LEU A 273 -15.88 12.35 -32.96
C LEU A 273 -15.01 11.62 -34.01
N LEU A 274 -13.69 11.86 -34.01
CA LEU A 274 -12.72 11.21 -34.89
C LEU A 274 -12.01 10.01 -34.22
N LEU A 275 -12.41 9.66 -32.99
CA LEU A 275 -11.85 8.61 -32.13
C LEU A 275 -12.83 7.45 -31.93
#